data_AF-A0A0A2CEL6-F1
#
_entry.id   AF-A0A0A2CEL6-F1
#
_cell.length_a   1.000
_cell.length_b   1.000
_cell.length_c   1.000
_cell.angle_alpha   90.00
_cell.angle_beta   90.00
_cell.angle_gamma   90.00
#
_symmetry.space_group_name_H-M   'P 1'
#
loop_
_entity.id
_entity.type
_entity.pdbx_description
1 polymer ?
#
loop_
_entity_poly.entity_id
_entity_poly.type
_entity_poly.pdbx_seq_one_letter_code
_entity_poly.pdbx_strand_id
1 'polypeptide(L)' 'MLSIRWVYLAISVEHRLPTIQQADHITVINNGITEQQGTWIEVSINGFI' A
#
# COMPACT_ATOMS: atom_id res chain seq x y z
N MET A 1 15.28 31.87 7.93
CA MET A 1 15.46 30.82 6.91
C MET A 1 14.44 29.72 7.19
N LEU A 2 13.27 29.79 6.56
CA LEU A 2 12.22 28.77 6.72
C LEU A 2 12.37 27.75 5.59
N SER A 3 12.66 26.50 5.96
CA SER A 3 12.66 25.36 5.04
C SER A 3 11.23 24.85 4.92
N ILE A 4 10.58 25.12 3.78
CA ILE A 4 9.33 24.45 3.41
C ILE A 4 9.72 23.10 2.78
N ARG A 5 9.31 22.02 3.43
CA ARG A 5 9.51 20.65 2.93
C ARG A 5 8.26 20.23 2.16
N TRP A 6 8.38 20.09 0.85
CA TRP A 6 7.30 19.58 0.01
C TRP A 6 7.10 18.08 0.29
N VAL A 7 5.85 17.67 0.50
CA VAL A 7 5.43 16.26 0.65
C VAL A 7 4.58 15.90 -0.55
N TYR A 8 4.93 14.82 -1.25
CA TYR A 8 4.18 14.30 -2.39
C TYR A 8 3.57 12.94 -2.01
N LEU A 9 2.36 12.66 -2.50
CA LEU A 9 1.62 11.40 -2.29
C LEU A 9 1.38 10.71 -3.63
N ALA A 10 1.61 9.40 -3.68
CA ALA A 10 1.30 8.56 -4.85
C ALA A 10 0.36 7.43 -4.43
N ILE A 11 -0.63 7.13 -5.27
CA ILE A 11 -1.59 6.04 -5.06
C ILE A 11 -1.66 5.24 -6.36
N SER A 12 -1.59 3.91 -6.26
CA SER A 12 -1.72 2.99 -7.39
C SER A 12 -2.67 1.84 -7.05
N VAL A 13 -3.40 1.35 -8.04
CA VAL A 13 -4.26 0.16 -7.92
C VAL A 13 -3.70 -0.88 -8.86
N GLU A 14 -3.21 -1.99 -8.29
CA GLU A 14 -2.44 -2.98 -9.03
C GLU A 14 -2.81 -4.40 -8.60
N HIS A 15 -2.70 -5.33 -9.54
CA HIS A 15 -2.79 -6.77 -9.27
C HIS A 15 -1.44 -7.48 -9.41
N ARG A 16 -0.37 -6.73 -9.71
CA ARG A 16 0.99 -7.25 -9.91
C ARG A 16 1.81 -7.15 -8.64
N LEU A 17 2.22 -8.30 -8.11
CA LEU A 17 3.03 -8.42 -6.89
C LEU A 17 4.29 -7.52 -6.87
N PRO A 18 5.10 -7.39 -7.93
CA PRO A 18 6.32 -6.58 -7.88
C PRO A 18 6.08 -5.10 -7.62
N THR A 19 4.93 -4.57 -8.04
CA THR A 19 4.57 -3.17 -7.85
C THR A 19 3.98 -2.95 -6.45
N ILE A 20 3.15 -3.89 -5.98
CA ILE A 20 2.53 -3.86 -4.65
C ILE A 20 3.62 -3.93 -3.55
N GLN A 21 4.66 -4.73 -3.76
CA GLN A 21 5.80 -4.89 -2.83
C GLN A 21 6.56 -3.60 -2.54
N GLN A 22 6.51 -2.62 -3.45
CA GLN A 22 7.23 -1.36 -3.32
C GLN A 22 6.42 -0.27 -2.62
N ALA A 23 5.14 -0.52 -2.33
CA ALA A 23 4.27 0.46 -1.71
C ALA A 23 4.58 0.64 -0.21
N ASP A 24 4.57 1.89 0.24
CA ASP A 24 4.71 2.22 1.67
C ASP A 24 3.52 1.72 2.50
N HIS A 25 2.34 1.65 1.88
CA HIS A 25 1.11 1.15 2.47
C HIS A 25 0.25 0.44 1.43
N ILE A 26 -0.26 -0.73 1.79
CA ILE A 26 -1.08 -1.59 0.94
C ILE A 26 -2.46 -1.72 1.59
N THR A 27 -3.50 -1.62 0.78
CA THR A 27 -4.88 -1.90 1.17
C THR A 27 -5.45 -2.97 0.24
N VAL A 28 -5.85 -4.11 0.81
CA VAL A 28 -6.49 -5.20 0.06
C VAL A 28 -7.99 -5.00 0.13
N ILE A 29 -8.60 -4.85 -1.05
CA ILE A 29 -10.04 -4.70 -1.21
C ILE A 29 -10.59 -5.95 -1.89
N ASN A 30 -11.62 -6.53 -1.29
CA ASN A 30 -12.35 -7.66 -1.85
C ASN A 30 -13.84 -7.38 -1.72
N ASN A 31 -14.58 -7.52 -2.82
CA ASN A 31 -16.02 -7.24 -2.89
C ASN A 31 -16.42 -5.87 -2.31
N GLY A 32 -15.57 -4.85 -2.48
CA GLY A 32 -15.81 -3.50 -1.98
C GLY A 32 -15.58 -3.31 -0.47
N ILE A 33 -15.07 -4.33 0.22
CA ILE A 33 -14.73 -4.29 1.63
C ILE A 33 -13.21 -4.34 1.77
N THR A 34 -12.68 -3.52 2.69
CA THR A 34 -11.28 -3.58 3.07
C THR A 34 -11.06 -4.81 3.95
N GLU A 35 -10.35 -5.80 3.43
CA GLU A 35 -10.03 -7.01 4.18
C GLU A 35 -8.73 -6.87 4.98
N GLN A 36 -7.74 -6.13 4.45
CA GLN A 36 -6.45 -5.90 5.12
C GLN A 36 -5.81 -4.55 4.75
N GLN A 37 -4.98 -4.05 5.67
CA GLN A 37 -4.17 -2.85 5.49
C GLN A 37 -2.83 -3.00 6.19
N GLY A 38 -1.75 -2.47 5.61
CA GLY A 38 -0.43 -2.48 6.23
C GLY A 38 0.71 -2.44 5.23
N THR A 39 1.91 -2.75 5.70
CA THR A 39 3.09 -2.96 4.87
C THR A 39 3.03 -4.31 4.14
N TRP A 40 3.91 -4.52 3.16
CA TRP A 40 4.01 -5.79 2.44
C TRP A 40 4.14 -7.00 3.39
N ILE A 41 4.96 -6.88 4.43
CA ILE A 41 5.20 -7.96 5.39
C ILE A 41 3.91 -8.31 6.13
N GLU A 42 3.22 -7.30 6.68
CA GLU A 42 1.99 -7.50 7.46
C GLU A 42 0.87 -8.13 6.63
N VAL A 43 0.71 -7.70 5.37
CA VAL A 43 -0.33 -8.22 4.49
C VAL A 43 0.03 -9.64 3.98
N SER A 44 1.32 -9.91 3.70
CA SER A 44 1.76 -11.20 3.18
C SER A 44 1.61 -12.36 4.18
N ILE A 45 1.79 -12.08 5.47
CA ILE A 45 1.68 -13.11 6.54
C ILE A 45 0.24 -13.60 6.69
N ASN A 46 -0.74 -12.78 6.35
CA ASN A 46 -2.16 -13.09 6.51
C ASN A 46 -2.76 -13.84 5.30
N GLY A 47 -1.97 -14.17 4.28
CA GLY A 47 -2.35 -15.15 3.23
C GLY A 47 -3.34 -14.67 2.16
N PHE A 48 -3.49 -13.36 1.96
CA PHE A 48 -4.40 -12.79 0.95
C PHE A 48 -3.72 -12.36 -0.37
N ILE A 49 -2.39 -12.49 -0.45
CA ILE A 49 -1.54 -12.21 -1.61
C ILE A 49 -0.58 -13.35 -1.87
#